data_AF-A0AAN8QAW0-F1
#
_entry.id   AF-A0AAN8QAW0-F1
#
_cell.length_a   1.000
_cell.length_b   1.000
_cell.length_c   1.000
_cell.angle_alpha   90.00
_cell.angle_beta   90.00
_cell.angle_gamma   90.00
#
_symmetry.space_group_name_H-M   'P 1'
#
loop_
_entity.id
_entity.type
_entity.pdbx_description
1 polymer ?
#
loop_
_entity_poly.entity_id
_entity_poly.type
_entity_poly.pdbx_seq_one_letter_code
_entity_poly.pdbx_strand_id
1 'polypeptide(L)'
;MSAPIPPSQPLAEKSTTALPSKSSPKMAARVPLPKVSLSETSVTDSVSRLSLSVPTPSAESPASSVTQSEPSAAGYPQLTIQEARDTLMEMVGKHIESMLPDEDGSETGHSIFKNIPKKQDGLPVRSLKDSYREVVIPLGSNPELRIHYVNFYKGIRYGRILEDLDTFAELICYTHNRRGDSPKSPLSTVTALVDRIELGKDIISASSDLKLTGNVTWVGTTSMEVTMDVYQVVNSQWQKMINARFLMVARNPVTGGPAAVNPLKPNGPEEEEIFMKGEANKAIRQNMANKSLLKTPPDESERLIIHNLFLETIDESSSTFKIRIKPENSVWMEDAGLKNVIVCHPQQRNLYNKIFGGYLMRKALELAVANAALYCKVYPKIKVVHDICFKKPVEIGSLLFLSSQIVYTEGSLIQVKVLAEVVNQTVGNPETTNNFHFTFDCGLENMPQVKPRTYAESMLYLDGKRHCKS
;
A
#
# COMPACT_ATOMS: atom_id res chain seq x y z
N MET A 1 11.02 -53.19 -29.45
CA MET A 1 11.46 -53.46 -30.83
C MET A 1 10.64 -52.54 -31.73
N SER A 2 11.24 -51.43 -32.14
CA SER A 2 10.59 -50.37 -32.91
C SER A 2 11.16 -50.40 -34.33
N ALA A 3 10.30 -50.62 -35.32
CA ALA A 3 10.66 -50.57 -36.74
C ALA A 3 10.56 -49.12 -37.27
N PRO A 4 11.43 -48.70 -38.20
CA PRO A 4 11.45 -47.32 -38.69
C PRO A 4 10.57 -47.10 -39.94
N ILE A 5 10.05 -45.87 -40.03
CA ILE A 5 9.21 -45.31 -41.10
C ILE A 5 10.12 -44.71 -42.20
N PRO A 6 9.79 -44.81 -43.50
CA PRO A 6 10.63 -44.32 -44.61
C PRO A 6 10.45 -42.81 -44.90
N PRO A 7 11.38 -42.18 -45.64
CA PRO A 7 11.38 -40.75 -45.90
C PRO A 7 10.53 -40.38 -47.13
N SER A 8 9.92 -39.18 -47.10
CA SER A 8 9.22 -38.58 -48.24
C SER A 8 10.02 -37.40 -48.82
N GLN A 9 10.11 -37.38 -50.15
CA GLN A 9 10.79 -36.39 -50.99
C GLN A 9 9.98 -35.09 -51.20
N PRO A 10 10.62 -33.99 -51.66
CA PRO A 10 10.03 -32.64 -51.70
C PRO A 10 9.33 -32.33 -53.04
N LEU A 11 8.37 -31.40 -53.02
CA LEU A 11 7.77 -30.80 -54.21
C LEU A 11 7.85 -29.27 -54.18
N ALA A 12 8.10 -28.72 -55.36
CA ALA A 12 8.60 -27.39 -55.65
C ALA A 12 7.52 -26.29 -55.73
N GLU A 13 8.04 -25.06 -55.74
CA GLU A 13 7.44 -23.74 -55.83
C GLU A 13 6.36 -23.54 -56.92
N LYS A 14 5.42 -22.61 -56.65
CA LYS A 14 4.95 -21.64 -57.66
C LYS A 14 4.27 -20.41 -57.05
N SER A 15 4.94 -19.27 -57.24
CA SER A 15 4.44 -17.97 -57.74
C SER A 15 3.12 -17.41 -57.21
N THR A 16 3.25 -16.32 -56.44
CA THR A 16 2.22 -15.35 -56.06
C THR A 16 1.87 -14.39 -57.21
N THR A 17 0.59 -14.33 -57.57
CA THR A 17 -0.02 -13.29 -58.42
C THR A 17 -0.96 -12.43 -57.58
N ALA A 18 -0.86 -11.11 -57.76
CA ALA A 18 -1.61 -10.05 -57.08
C ALA A 18 -3.07 -9.90 -57.55
N LEU A 19 -3.93 -9.36 -56.67
CA LEU A 19 -5.23 -8.72 -56.93
C LEU A 19 -5.76 -8.06 -55.62
N PRO A 20 -6.73 -7.11 -55.62
CA PRO A 20 -6.46 -5.67 -55.62
C PRO A 20 -6.96 -4.90 -54.37
N SER A 21 -6.51 -3.65 -54.28
CA SER A 21 -6.88 -2.61 -53.31
C SER A 21 -8.38 -2.35 -53.18
N LYS A 22 -8.91 -2.39 -51.95
CA LYS A 22 -10.24 -1.84 -51.60
C LYS A 22 -10.13 -0.76 -50.52
N SER A 23 -10.39 0.46 -50.98
CA SER A 23 -11.07 1.60 -50.34
C SER A 23 -11.12 1.69 -48.79
N SER A 24 -10.48 2.75 -48.30
CA SER A 24 -10.64 3.40 -46.99
C SER A 24 -12.10 3.75 -46.63
N PRO A 25 -12.56 3.59 -45.38
CA PRO A 25 -13.86 4.09 -44.93
C PRO A 25 -13.84 5.62 -44.76
N LYS A 26 -14.88 6.26 -45.29
CA LYS A 26 -15.15 7.70 -45.23
C LYS A 26 -15.37 8.18 -43.78
N MET A 27 -14.76 9.31 -43.42
CA MET A 27 -15.08 10.10 -42.23
C MET A 27 -16.56 10.48 -42.23
N ALA A 28 -17.27 10.15 -41.15
CA ALA A 28 -18.62 10.63 -40.90
C ALA A 28 -18.59 12.13 -40.58
N ALA A 29 -19.51 12.87 -41.21
CA ALA A 29 -19.66 14.31 -41.06
C ALA A 29 -20.09 14.70 -39.63
N ARG A 30 -19.46 15.76 -39.14
CA ARG A 30 -19.66 16.39 -37.84
C ARG A 30 -21.03 17.10 -37.82
N VAL A 31 -21.95 16.66 -36.96
CA VAL A 31 -23.20 17.39 -36.68
C VAL A 31 -22.87 18.64 -35.84
N PRO A 32 -23.35 19.85 -36.19
CA PRO A 32 -23.11 21.04 -35.38
C PRO A 32 -24.00 21.04 -34.13
N LEU A 33 -23.39 21.27 -32.96
CA LEU A 33 -24.10 21.55 -31.72
C LEU A 33 -24.82 22.92 -31.80
N PRO A 34 -26.04 23.06 -31.26
CA PRO A 34 -26.74 24.34 -31.26
C PRO A 34 -26.07 25.32 -30.28
N LYS A 35 -25.87 26.56 -30.75
CA LYS A 35 -25.40 27.69 -29.93
C LYS A 35 -26.52 28.09 -28.97
N VAL A 36 -26.27 27.98 -27.66
CA VAL A 36 -27.12 28.59 -26.63
C VAL A 36 -26.58 29.98 -26.35
N SER A 37 -27.38 31.00 -26.67
CA SER A 37 -27.18 32.39 -26.32
C SER A 37 -27.44 32.60 -24.83
N LEU A 38 -26.48 33.19 -24.11
CA LEU A 38 -26.71 33.72 -22.77
C LEU A 38 -27.43 35.06 -22.89
N SER A 39 -28.72 35.09 -22.58
CA SER A 39 -29.46 36.31 -22.29
C SER A 39 -29.59 36.45 -20.78
N GLU A 40 -29.03 37.52 -20.24
CA GLU A 40 -29.28 37.97 -18.86
C GLU A 40 -30.75 38.41 -18.74
N THR A 41 -31.51 37.76 -17.86
CA THR A 41 -32.77 38.29 -17.36
C THR A 41 -32.90 37.94 -15.87
N SER A 42 -32.91 39.01 -15.08
CA SER A 42 -33.29 39.06 -13.67
C SER A 42 -34.75 38.67 -13.47
N VAL A 43 -35.03 37.72 -12.57
CA VAL A 43 -36.34 37.62 -11.91
C VAL A 43 -36.15 37.20 -10.45
N THR A 44 -36.79 37.99 -9.60
CA THR A 44 -36.92 37.98 -8.13
C THR A 44 -37.86 36.89 -7.60
N ASP A 45 -37.64 36.51 -6.33
CA ASP A 45 -38.60 35.88 -5.38
C ASP A 45 -39.20 34.51 -5.75
N SER A 46 -39.38 33.52 -4.89
CA SER A 46 -39.56 33.45 -3.44
C SER A 46 -39.51 31.96 -3.06
N VAL A 47 -38.79 31.59 -1.99
CA VAL A 47 -38.96 30.26 -1.36
C VAL A 47 -39.16 30.45 0.13
N SER A 48 -40.33 30.00 0.55
CA SER A 48 -40.87 29.94 1.90
C SER A 48 -39.94 29.24 2.89
N ARG A 49 -39.65 29.94 3.98
CA ARG A 49 -38.92 29.42 5.15
C ARG A 49 -39.85 28.48 5.94
N LEU A 50 -39.53 27.19 5.97
CA LEU A 50 -39.94 26.30 7.04
C LEU A 50 -38.94 26.46 8.19
N SER A 51 -39.41 27.08 9.26
CA SER A 51 -38.71 27.31 10.52
C SER A 51 -38.59 26.01 11.33
N LEU A 52 -37.36 25.54 11.53
CA LEU A 52 -37.01 24.65 12.64
C LEU A 52 -36.01 25.38 13.53
N SER A 53 -36.47 25.70 14.73
CA SER A 53 -35.77 26.40 15.80
C SER A 53 -34.49 25.67 16.24
N VAL A 54 -33.35 26.32 16.10
CA VAL A 54 -32.07 25.92 16.73
C VAL A 54 -31.92 26.73 18.02
N PRO A 55 -31.67 26.11 19.19
CA PRO A 55 -31.35 26.87 20.39
C PRO A 55 -29.91 27.38 20.31
N THR A 56 -29.74 28.70 20.45
CA THR A 56 -28.47 29.38 20.72
C THR A 56 -27.90 28.94 22.09
N PRO A 57 -26.62 28.58 22.19
CA PRO A 57 -25.91 28.61 23.46
C PRO A 57 -25.25 29.97 23.68
N SER A 58 -25.43 30.45 24.90
CA SER A 58 -24.96 31.71 25.47
C SER A 58 -23.44 31.74 25.68
N ALA A 59 -22.88 32.93 25.42
CA ALA A 59 -21.68 33.58 25.98
C ALA A 59 -20.56 32.74 26.65
N GLU A 60 -19.40 32.82 26.03
CA GLU A 60 -18.02 32.98 26.55
C GLU A 60 -17.66 32.48 27.97
N SER A 61 -16.69 31.55 28.00
CA SER A 61 -15.60 31.54 28.98
C SER A 61 -14.33 30.94 28.32
N PRO A 62 -13.12 31.33 28.76
CA PRO A 62 -11.96 31.45 27.89
C PRO A 62 -11.30 30.11 27.56
N ALA A 63 -10.69 30.06 26.38
CA ALA A 63 -9.82 28.99 25.92
C ALA A 63 -8.70 28.72 26.94
N SER A 64 -8.82 27.61 27.66
CA SER A 64 -7.67 27.00 28.34
C SER A 64 -6.90 26.19 27.31
N SER A 65 -5.77 26.75 26.88
CA SER A 65 -4.71 26.07 26.16
C SER A 65 -4.21 24.90 27.00
N VAL A 66 -4.70 23.69 26.74
CA VAL A 66 -4.05 22.47 27.22
C VAL A 66 -2.91 22.12 26.25
N THR A 67 -1.85 22.91 26.31
CA THR A 67 -0.51 22.46 25.94
C THR A 67 0.00 21.61 27.10
N GLN A 68 -0.41 20.35 27.17
CA GLN A 68 0.32 19.33 27.92
C GLN A 68 0.98 18.40 26.91
N SER A 69 2.06 18.89 26.30
CA SER A 69 3.10 18.01 25.78
C SER A 69 3.75 17.37 27.00
N GLU A 70 3.52 16.07 27.24
CA GLU A 70 4.45 15.31 28.06
C GLU A 70 5.87 15.51 27.47
N PRO A 71 6.90 15.69 28.31
CA PRO A 71 8.28 15.63 27.82
C PRO A 71 8.48 14.28 27.13
N SER A 72 9.21 14.29 26.00
CA SER A 72 9.62 13.06 25.30
C SER A 72 10.12 12.04 26.32
N ALA A 73 9.58 10.83 26.28
CA ALA A 73 9.94 9.75 27.21
C ALA A 73 11.44 9.40 27.17
N ALA A 74 12.17 9.88 26.16
CA ALA A 74 13.58 9.56 25.91
C ALA A 74 14.48 10.78 25.67
N GLY A 75 14.02 12.02 25.91
CA GLY A 75 14.85 13.22 25.78
C GLY A 75 15.23 13.60 24.33
N TYR A 76 14.50 13.10 23.33
CA TYR A 76 14.67 13.51 21.93
C TYR A 76 13.76 14.70 21.61
N PRO A 77 14.16 15.61 20.69
CA PRO A 77 13.27 16.66 20.22
C PRO A 77 12.04 16.03 19.56
N GLN A 78 10.85 16.50 19.92
CA GLN A 78 9.61 16.09 19.29
C GLN A 78 9.55 16.66 17.88
N LEU A 79 9.74 15.81 16.87
CA LEU A 79 9.71 16.21 15.46
C LEU A 79 8.27 16.14 14.93
N THR A 80 7.90 17.03 14.04
CA THR A 80 6.75 16.85 13.17
C THR A 80 7.06 15.87 12.05
N ILE A 81 6.04 15.28 11.42
CA ILE A 81 6.24 14.39 10.26
C ILE A 81 6.92 15.08 9.08
N GLN A 82 6.79 16.41 8.98
CA GLN A 82 7.51 17.18 7.97
C GLN A 82 8.99 17.31 8.31
N GLU A 83 9.33 17.67 9.55
CA GLU A 83 10.73 17.72 10.01
C GLU A 83 11.40 16.35 9.96
N ALA A 84 10.64 15.27 10.20
CA ALA A 84 11.11 13.90 10.01
C ALA A 84 11.52 13.62 8.55
N ARG A 85 10.73 14.09 7.57
CA ARG A 85 11.07 14.01 6.14
C ARG A 85 12.30 14.84 5.80
N ASP A 86 12.40 16.04 6.35
CA ASP A 86 13.52 16.95 6.08
C ASP A 86 14.81 16.38 6.67
N THR A 87 14.74 15.83 7.89
CA THR A 87 15.84 15.09 8.54
C THR A 87 16.27 13.89 7.71
N LEU A 88 15.32 13.14 7.17
CA LEU A 88 15.59 12.00 6.31
C LEU A 88 16.31 12.43 5.01
N MET A 89 15.87 13.54 4.39
CA MET A 89 16.52 14.13 3.23
C MET A 89 17.96 14.56 3.54
N GLU A 90 18.22 15.09 4.74
CA GLU A 90 19.57 15.45 5.18
C GLU A 90 20.44 14.20 5.38
N MET A 91 19.91 13.15 6.01
CA MET A 91 20.62 11.90 6.28
C MET A 91 21.01 11.12 5.03
N VAL A 92 20.23 11.22 3.96
CA VAL A 92 20.55 10.57 2.68
C VAL A 92 21.33 11.50 1.75
N GLY A 93 21.26 12.82 1.99
CA GLY A 93 21.82 13.86 1.14
C GLY A 93 20.93 14.14 -0.08
N LYS A 94 21.04 15.36 -0.63
CA LYS A 94 20.41 15.76 -1.90
C LYS A 94 21.05 15.03 -3.09
N HIS A 95 20.85 13.72 -3.19
CA HIS A 95 21.67 12.84 -4.02
C HIS A 95 21.38 12.87 -5.54
N ILE A 96 20.58 13.82 -6.04
CA ILE A 96 20.35 13.95 -7.48
C ILE A 96 21.48 14.71 -8.18
N GLU A 97 22.15 15.66 -7.53
CA GLU A 97 23.20 16.45 -8.21
C GLU A 97 24.50 15.66 -8.40
N SER A 98 24.80 14.69 -7.55
CA SER A 98 26.05 13.90 -7.61
C SER A 98 25.94 12.57 -8.40
N MET A 99 24.82 12.32 -9.09
CA MET A 99 24.68 11.19 -10.03
C MET A 99 24.78 11.63 -11.49
N LEU A 100 24.86 12.94 -11.74
CA LEU A 100 25.48 13.46 -12.94
C LEU A 100 27.00 13.26 -12.80
N PRO A 101 27.72 12.89 -13.86
CA PRO A 101 29.18 12.91 -13.79
C PRO A 101 29.60 14.31 -13.34
N ASP A 102 30.36 14.40 -12.24
CA ASP A 102 30.94 15.66 -11.83
C ASP A 102 31.76 16.18 -13.04
N GLU A 103 31.48 17.40 -13.51
CA GLU A 103 32.41 18.07 -14.44
C GLU A 103 33.78 18.30 -13.78
N ASP A 104 33.84 18.23 -12.44
CA ASP A 104 35.04 18.35 -11.62
C ASP A 104 35.25 17.07 -10.78
N GLY A 105 36.13 16.18 -11.25
CA GLY A 105 36.41 14.85 -10.69
C GLY A 105 36.88 14.77 -9.22
N SER A 106 36.00 15.09 -8.27
CA SER A 106 36.25 14.89 -6.84
C SER A 106 35.83 13.47 -6.41
N GLU A 107 36.81 12.59 -6.21
CA GLU A 107 36.61 11.16 -5.88
C GLU A 107 35.99 10.89 -4.49
N THR A 108 35.74 11.91 -3.67
CA THR A 108 35.39 11.76 -2.24
C THR A 108 33.96 11.25 -2.02
N GLY A 109 32.99 11.62 -2.87
CA GLY A 109 31.60 11.14 -2.75
C GLY A 109 31.40 9.66 -3.09
N HIS A 110 32.23 9.12 -3.99
CA HIS A 110 32.13 7.74 -4.48
C HIS A 110 32.76 6.71 -3.52
N SER A 111 33.66 7.13 -2.63
CA SER A 111 34.41 6.21 -1.77
C SER A 111 33.55 5.56 -0.67
N ILE A 112 32.58 6.28 -0.10
CA ILE A 112 31.74 5.76 1.00
C ILE A 112 30.81 4.61 0.57
N PHE A 113 30.45 4.56 -0.72
CA PHE A 113 29.56 3.54 -1.28
C PHE A 113 30.28 2.30 -1.79
N LYS A 114 31.58 2.42 -2.11
CA LYS A 114 32.42 1.30 -2.56
C LYS A 114 32.78 0.35 -1.42
N ASN A 115 32.93 0.87 -0.19
CA ASN A 115 33.39 0.10 0.98
C ASN A 115 32.29 -0.13 2.02
N ILE A 116 31.13 -0.62 1.60
CA ILE A 116 30.05 -1.00 2.54
C ILE A 116 30.30 -2.42 3.08
N PRO A 117 30.40 -2.61 4.41
CA PRO A 117 30.56 -3.93 5.00
C PRO A 117 29.45 -4.90 4.61
N LYS A 118 29.84 -6.11 4.24
CA LYS A 118 28.91 -7.24 3.98
C LYS A 118 28.58 -8.04 5.23
N LYS A 119 29.36 -7.86 6.30
CA LYS A 119 29.19 -8.51 7.61
C LYS A 119 29.05 -7.44 8.69
N GLN A 120 28.52 -7.86 9.84
CA GLN A 120 28.31 -6.97 11.00
C GLN A 120 29.59 -6.79 11.84
N ASP A 121 30.65 -7.54 11.52
CA ASP A 121 31.93 -7.46 12.23
C ASP A 121 32.49 -6.03 12.20
N GLY A 122 32.75 -5.47 13.39
CA GLY A 122 33.27 -4.11 13.54
C GLY A 122 32.22 -2.99 13.42
N LEU A 123 30.93 -3.32 13.23
CA LEU A 123 29.85 -2.33 13.31
C LEU A 123 29.47 -2.03 14.78
N PRO A 124 29.06 -0.80 15.10
CA PRO A 124 28.65 -0.44 16.45
C PRO A 124 27.40 -1.22 16.87
N VAL A 125 27.45 -1.82 18.06
CA VAL A 125 26.30 -2.50 18.67
C VAL A 125 25.31 -1.45 19.17
N ARG A 126 24.03 -1.66 18.89
CA ARG A 126 22.92 -0.78 19.28
C ARG A 126 21.96 -1.51 20.21
N SER A 127 21.28 -0.78 21.07
CA SER A 127 20.10 -1.19 21.84
C SER A 127 18.82 -0.72 21.15
N LEU A 128 17.65 -1.16 21.64
CA LEU A 128 16.37 -0.68 21.10
C LEU A 128 16.25 0.85 21.24
N LYS A 129 16.71 1.40 22.37
CA LYS A 129 16.67 2.84 22.70
C LYS A 129 17.48 3.73 21.75
N ASP A 130 18.56 3.20 21.17
CA ASP A 130 19.41 3.97 20.25
C ASP A 130 18.68 4.36 18.96
N SER A 131 17.68 3.57 18.57
CA SER A 131 16.87 3.79 17.38
C SER A 131 15.50 4.41 17.68
N TYR A 132 15.18 4.63 18.95
CA TYR A 132 13.88 5.14 19.36
C TYR A 132 13.64 6.56 18.85
N ARG A 133 12.46 6.78 18.26
CA ARG A 133 12.02 8.08 17.76
C ARG A 133 10.57 8.33 18.10
N GLU A 134 10.23 9.61 18.18
CA GLU A 134 8.86 10.11 18.35
C GLU A 134 8.59 11.20 17.32
N VAL A 135 7.44 11.12 16.65
CA VAL A 135 7.02 12.07 15.61
C VAL A 135 5.56 12.43 15.81
N VAL A 136 5.19 13.69 15.57
CA VAL A 136 3.81 14.17 15.62
C VAL A 136 3.28 14.47 14.22
N ILE A 137 2.04 14.08 13.96
CA ILE A 137 1.27 14.56 12.81
C ILE A 137 0.26 15.60 13.36
N PRO A 138 0.51 16.90 13.18
CA PRO A 138 -0.26 17.97 13.82
C PRO A 138 -1.62 18.22 13.12
N LEU A 139 -2.51 17.22 13.11
CA LEU A 139 -3.81 17.31 12.44
C LEU A 139 -4.80 18.24 13.14
N GLY A 140 -4.77 18.33 14.45
CA GLY A 140 -5.59 19.23 15.26
C GLY A 140 -5.09 20.66 15.18
N SER A 141 -3.78 20.84 15.37
CA SER A 141 -3.11 22.14 15.45
C SER A 141 -2.80 22.79 14.09
N ASN A 142 -2.66 22.01 13.00
CA ASN A 142 -2.40 22.53 11.65
C ASN A 142 -3.56 22.20 10.67
N PRO A 143 -4.48 23.16 10.44
CA PRO A 143 -5.61 22.98 9.51
C PRO A 143 -5.21 22.75 8.06
N GLU A 144 -4.12 23.35 7.59
CA GLU A 144 -3.66 23.22 6.21
C GLU A 144 -3.16 21.80 5.94
N LEU A 145 -2.36 21.27 6.87
CA LEU A 145 -1.89 19.88 6.81
C LEU A 145 -3.08 18.91 6.83
N ARG A 146 -4.05 19.15 7.72
CA ARG A 146 -5.24 18.30 7.90
C ARG A 146 -6.04 18.07 6.61
N ILE A 147 -6.07 19.02 5.67
CA ILE A 147 -6.73 18.86 4.37
C ILE A 147 -6.20 17.64 3.61
N HIS A 148 -4.91 17.33 3.76
CA HIS A 148 -4.31 16.17 3.10
C HIS A 148 -4.73 14.83 3.72
N TYR A 149 -5.19 14.83 4.98
CA TYR A 149 -5.50 13.63 5.76
C TYR A 149 -7.00 13.37 5.90
N VAL A 150 -7.84 14.38 5.71
CA VAL A 150 -9.28 14.22 5.79
C VAL A 150 -9.86 13.74 4.46
N ASN A 151 -10.84 12.83 4.51
CA ASN A 151 -11.65 12.45 3.37
C ASN A 151 -12.93 13.32 3.30
N PHE A 152 -13.71 13.16 2.23
CA PHE A 152 -14.93 13.94 2.04
C PHE A 152 -16.06 13.63 3.03
N TYR A 153 -15.99 12.50 3.75
CA TYR A 153 -16.87 12.15 4.87
C TYR A 153 -16.34 12.62 6.23
N LYS A 154 -15.34 13.52 6.25
CA LYS A 154 -14.65 14.00 7.47
C LYS A 154 -13.90 12.91 8.26
N GLY A 155 -13.76 11.71 7.70
CA GLY A 155 -12.95 10.64 8.26
C GLY A 155 -11.48 10.75 7.85
N ILE A 156 -10.63 9.97 8.50
CA ILE A 156 -9.20 9.93 8.19
C ILE A 156 -8.91 9.12 6.91
N ARG A 157 -7.91 9.56 6.15
CA ARG A 157 -7.32 8.83 5.03
C ARG A 157 -6.20 7.94 5.55
N TYR A 158 -6.52 6.71 5.94
CA TYR A 158 -5.53 5.73 6.42
C TYR A 158 -4.33 5.53 5.47
N GLY A 159 -4.53 5.67 4.16
CA GLY A 159 -3.44 5.60 3.19
C GLY A 159 -2.34 6.65 3.43
N ARG A 160 -2.67 7.84 3.96
CA ARG A 160 -1.66 8.85 4.33
C ARG A 160 -0.89 8.44 5.58
N ILE A 161 -1.56 7.81 6.55
CA ILE A 161 -0.90 7.29 7.75
C ILE A 161 0.06 6.14 7.37
N LEU A 162 -0.33 5.24 6.47
CA LEU A 162 0.56 4.17 5.97
C LEU A 162 1.79 4.75 5.26
N GLU A 163 1.62 5.83 4.48
CA GLU A 163 2.71 6.54 3.83
C GLU A 163 3.66 7.21 4.84
N ASP A 164 3.11 7.79 5.91
CA ASP A 164 3.89 8.38 7.00
C ASP A 164 4.63 7.32 7.84
N LEU A 165 3.99 6.17 8.12
CA LEU A 165 4.62 5.05 8.83
C LEU A 165 5.81 4.50 8.05
N ASP A 166 5.73 4.40 6.72
CA ASP A 166 6.87 4.00 5.89
C ASP A 166 8.03 5.00 6.01
N THR A 167 7.70 6.31 6.02
CA THR A 167 8.70 7.38 6.16
C THR A 167 9.36 7.32 7.53
N PHE A 168 8.56 7.09 8.56
CA PHE A 168 9.00 7.00 9.93
C PHE A 168 9.87 5.76 10.19
N ALA A 169 9.51 4.62 9.59
CA ALA A 169 10.34 3.42 9.60
C ALA A 169 11.71 3.67 8.95
N GLU A 170 11.73 4.38 7.82
CA GLU A 170 12.98 4.74 7.14
C GLU A 170 13.88 5.61 8.04
N LEU A 171 13.32 6.62 8.71
CA LEU A 171 14.04 7.47 9.67
C LEU A 171 14.64 6.68 10.84
N ILE A 172 13.87 5.75 11.41
CA ILE A 172 14.33 4.86 12.49
C ILE A 172 15.51 4.00 12.00
N CYS A 173 15.44 3.46 10.79
CA CYS A 173 16.51 2.66 10.21
C CYS A 173 17.80 3.45 9.94
N TYR A 174 17.70 4.69 9.43
CA TYR A 174 18.89 5.54 9.27
C TYR A 174 19.49 5.94 10.60
N THR A 175 18.64 6.26 11.57
CA THR A 175 19.08 6.52 12.95
C THR A 175 19.88 5.33 13.48
N HIS A 176 19.31 4.11 13.39
CA HIS A 176 19.95 2.88 13.87
C HIS A 176 21.31 2.65 13.21
N ASN A 177 21.40 2.90 11.90
CA ASN A 177 22.60 2.67 11.10
C ASN A 177 23.56 3.86 11.04
N ARG A 178 23.33 4.95 11.79
CA ARG A 178 24.22 6.10 11.79
C ARG A 178 25.64 5.68 12.21
N ARG A 179 26.63 6.06 11.39
CA ARG A 179 28.06 5.72 11.57
C ARG A 179 28.85 7.02 11.80
N GLY A 180 29.37 7.19 13.02
CA GLY A 180 30.11 8.40 13.41
C GLY A 180 29.24 9.67 13.35
N ASP A 181 29.91 10.81 13.25
CA ASP A 181 29.25 12.13 13.31
C ASP A 181 28.68 12.59 11.96
N SER A 182 29.10 11.96 10.86
CA SER A 182 28.59 12.27 9.52
C SER A 182 27.07 12.09 9.48
N PRO A 183 26.31 13.11 9.02
CA PRO A 183 24.87 12.99 8.84
C PRO A 183 24.54 12.00 7.71
N LYS A 184 25.45 11.81 6.74
CA LYS A 184 25.20 11.01 5.54
C LYS A 184 25.34 9.51 5.79
N SER A 185 24.29 8.76 5.47
CA SER A 185 24.28 7.30 5.49
C SER A 185 24.90 6.70 4.22
N PRO A 186 25.79 5.69 4.31
CA PRO A 186 26.27 4.96 3.14
C PRO A 186 25.27 3.91 2.65
N LEU A 187 24.20 3.63 3.41
CA LEU A 187 23.24 2.56 3.13
C LEU A 187 21.97 3.11 2.49
N SER A 188 21.39 2.37 1.56
CA SER A 188 20.01 2.57 1.10
C SER A 188 19.07 1.65 1.85
N THR A 189 18.08 2.21 2.56
CA THR A 189 17.04 1.42 3.20
C THR A 189 15.79 1.38 2.33
N VAL A 190 15.22 0.19 2.14
CA VAL A 190 13.94 0.03 1.44
C VAL A 190 13.01 -0.89 2.23
N THR A 191 11.71 -0.66 2.09
CA THR A 191 10.67 -1.49 2.71
C THR A 191 10.56 -2.82 1.97
N ALA A 192 10.79 -3.93 2.66
CA ALA A 192 10.67 -5.27 2.09
C ALA A 192 9.32 -5.90 2.40
N LEU A 193 8.84 -5.73 3.63
CA LEU A 193 7.58 -6.28 4.08
C LEU A 193 6.91 -5.39 5.12
N VAL A 194 5.59 -5.35 5.12
CA VAL A 194 4.77 -4.79 6.19
C VAL A 194 3.91 -5.92 6.73
N ASP A 195 4.00 -6.18 8.04
CA ASP A 195 3.16 -7.19 8.67
C ASP A 195 1.69 -6.72 8.70
N ARG A 196 0.77 -7.66 8.86
CA ARG A 196 -0.66 -7.41 9.07
C ARG A 196 -0.90 -6.33 10.13
N ILE A 197 -1.63 -5.29 9.75
CA ILE A 197 -2.07 -4.17 10.60
C ILE A 197 -3.58 -4.29 10.82
N GLU A 198 -3.98 -4.52 12.06
CA GLU A 198 -5.38 -4.46 12.47
C GLU A 198 -5.74 -3.06 12.95
N LEU A 199 -6.84 -2.52 12.43
CA LEU A 199 -7.41 -1.26 12.86
C LEU A 199 -8.52 -1.56 13.87
N GLY A 200 -8.35 -0.99 15.07
CA GLY A 200 -9.21 -1.21 16.23
C GLY A 200 -10.67 -0.75 16.04
N LYS A 201 -11.43 -0.75 17.14
CA LYS A 201 -12.80 -0.23 17.15
C LYS A 201 -12.82 1.30 17.14
N ASP A 202 -11.82 1.92 17.75
CA ASP A 202 -11.73 3.36 17.87
C ASP A 202 -11.33 4.00 16.53
N ILE A 203 -12.12 4.98 16.11
CA ILE A 203 -11.92 5.68 14.85
C ILE A 203 -10.92 6.80 15.09
N ILE A 204 -9.83 6.80 14.32
CA ILE A 204 -8.88 7.90 14.33
C ILE A 204 -9.58 9.16 13.81
N SER A 205 -9.62 10.20 14.64
CA SER A 205 -10.15 11.50 14.26
C SER A 205 -9.16 12.25 13.36
N ALA A 206 -9.66 12.89 12.30
CA ALA A 206 -8.87 13.80 11.48
C ALA A 206 -8.66 15.18 12.14
N SER A 207 -9.30 15.46 13.28
CA SER A 207 -9.24 16.76 13.98
C SER A 207 -8.32 16.77 15.20
N SER A 208 -7.61 15.68 15.46
CA SER A 208 -6.74 15.55 16.64
C SER A 208 -5.37 15.05 16.23
N ASP A 209 -4.32 15.59 16.86
CA ASP A 209 -2.93 15.24 16.57
C ASP A 209 -2.67 13.74 16.77
N LEU A 210 -1.77 13.18 15.97
CA LEU A 210 -1.29 11.81 16.11
C LEU A 210 0.15 11.81 16.62
N LYS A 211 0.46 10.91 17.56
CA LYS A 211 1.82 10.66 18.03
C LYS A 211 2.27 9.30 17.52
N LEU A 212 3.33 9.29 16.73
CA LEU A 212 4.00 8.09 16.25
C LEU A 212 5.22 7.84 17.14
N THR A 213 5.37 6.63 17.65
CA THR A 213 6.58 6.20 18.37
C THR A 213 7.08 4.90 17.76
N GLY A 214 8.39 4.66 17.79
CA GLY A 214 8.93 3.41 17.25
C GLY A 214 10.43 3.27 17.37
N ASN A 215 10.89 2.05 17.18
CA ASN A 215 12.30 1.67 17.24
C ASN A 215 12.53 0.37 16.46
N VAL A 216 13.80 0.07 16.16
CA VAL A 216 14.22 -1.25 15.69
C VAL A 216 14.03 -2.23 16.83
N THR A 217 13.26 -3.30 16.61
CA THR A 217 12.97 -4.35 17.60
C THR A 217 13.73 -5.64 17.35
N TRP A 218 14.17 -5.86 16.11
CA TRP A 218 14.98 -7.01 15.75
C TRP A 218 15.86 -6.69 14.54
N VAL A 219 17.02 -7.34 14.44
CA VAL A 219 17.91 -7.23 13.27
C VAL A 219 18.37 -8.58 12.79
N GLY A 220 18.38 -8.74 11.46
CA GLY A 220 19.15 -9.76 10.79
C GLY A 220 20.52 -9.21 10.38
N THR A 221 21.18 -9.86 9.41
CA THR A 221 22.45 -9.36 8.88
C THR A 221 22.26 -8.07 8.08
N THR A 222 21.18 -7.98 7.30
CA THR A 222 20.92 -6.91 6.31
C THR A 222 19.49 -6.36 6.40
N SER A 223 18.74 -6.81 7.40
CA SER A 223 17.32 -6.49 7.59
C SER A 223 17.07 -6.01 9.02
N MET A 224 16.08 -5.14 9.18
CA MET A 224 15.66 -4.60 10.47
C MET A 224 14.14 -4.70 10.56
N GLU A 225 13.64 -5.29 11.63
CA GLU A 225 12.24 -5.16 12.02
C GLU A 225 12.08 -3.86 12.81
N VAL A 226 11.19 -2.99 12.33
CA VAL A 226 10.84 -1.73 12.98
C VAL A 226 9.41 -1.86 13.49
N THR A 227 9.23 -1.73 14.80
CA THR A 227 7.90 -1.70 15.42
C THR A 227 7.53 -0.25 15.71
N MET A 228 6.34 0.14 15.31
CA MET A 228 5.79 1.47 15.46
C MET A 228 4.39 1.42 16.04
N ASP A 229 4.09 2.37 16.90
CA ASP A 229 2.77 2.58 17.47
C ASP A 229 2.27 3.98 17.09
N VAL A 230 0.98 4.07 16.75
CA VAL A 230 0.29 5.34 16.53
C VAL A 230 -0.68 5.56 17.68
N TYR A 231 -0.55 6.70 18.34
CA TYR A 231 -1.42 7.11 19.43
C TYR A 231 -2.23 8.34 19.06
N GLN A 232 -3.43 8.43 19.63
CA GLN A 232 -4.27 9.63 19.59
C GLN A 232 -4.89 9.86 20.97
N VAL A 233 -5.12 11.11 21.32
CA VAL A 233 -5.86 11.45 22.54
C VAL A 233 -7.35 11.21 22.30
N VAL A 234 -7.94 10.31 23.10
CA VAL A 234 -9.38 9.99 23.12
C VAL A 234 -9.83 10.06 24.57
N ASN A 235 -10.92 10.79 24.86
CA ASN A 235 -11.41 11.00 26.22
C ASN A 235 -10.31 11.49 27.19
N SER A 236 -9.48 12.42 26.73
CA SER A 236 -8.34 12.98 27.49
C SER A 236 -7.23 11.98 27.87
N GLN A 237 -7.18 10.81 27.23
CA GLN A 237 -6.13 9.81 27.44
C GLN A 237 -5.47 9.40 26.12
N TRP A 238 -4.17 9.14 26.15
CA TRP A 238 -3.46 8.58 25.00
C TRP A 238 -3.89 7.13 24.79
N GLN A 239 -4.50 6.85 23.65
CA GLN A 239 -4.90 5.51 23.25
C GLN A 239 -4.09 5.06 22.05
N LYS A 240 -3.66 3.80 22.06
CA LYS A 240 -2.96 3.17 20.94
C LYS A 240 -4.00 2.82 19.86
N MET A 241 -3.84 3.43 18.69
CA MET A 241 -4.76 3.30 17.56
C MET A 241 -4.29 2.27 16.54
N ILE A 242 -2.97 2.20 16.32
CA ILE A 242 -2.34 1.31 15.34
C ILE A 242 -1.05 0.74 15.95
N ASN A 243 -0.83 -0.56 15.78
CA ASN A 243 0.49 -1.19 15.93
C ASN A 243 0.93 -1.68 14.56
N ALA A 244 2.11 -1.28 14.12
CA ALA A 244 2.64 -1.59 12.80
C ALA A 244 4.06 -2.15 12.90
N ARG A 245 4.37 -3.17 12.10
CA ARG A 245 5.71 -3.76 12.02
C ARG A 245 6.17 -3.83 10.59
N PHE A 246 7.31 -3.21 10.33
CA PHE A 246 7.89 -3.10 9.00
C PHE A 246 9.21 -3.83 8.99
N LEU A 247 9.43 -4.71 8.00
CA LEU A 247 10.73 -5.30 7.73
C LEU A 247 11.41 -4.47 6.65
N MET A 248 12.45 -3.77 7.07
CA MET A 248 13.28 -2.91 6.23
C MET A 248 14.55 -3.65 5.84
N VAL A 249 15.07 -3.42 4.63
CA VAL A 249 16.32 -4.04 4.15
C VAL A 249 17.32 -2.97 3.73
N ALA A 250 18.56 -3.14 4.16
CA ALA A 250 19.67 -2.28 3.79
C ALA A 250 20.37 -2.80 2.53
N ARG A 251 20.62 -1.90 1.60
CA ARG A 251 21.25 -2.15 0.31
C ARG A 251 22.41 -1.19 0.07
N ASN A 252 23.34 -1.63 -0.77
CA ASN A 252 24.35 -0.75 -1.33
C ASN A 252 23.69 0.10 -2.43
N PRO A 253 23.72 1.45 -2.34
CA PRO A 253 23.08 2.34 -3.32
C PRO A 253 23.61 2.19 -4.75
N VAL A 254 24.87 1.80 -4.92
CA VAL A 254 25.55 1.67 -6.22
C VAL A 254 25.33 0.29 -6.83
N THR A 255 25.51 -0.78 -6.05
CA THR A 255 25.42 -2.15 -6.57
C THR A 255 24.02 -2.75 -6.46
N GLY A 256 23.13 -2.17 -5.65
CA GLY A 256 21.82 -2.73 -5.32
C GLY A 256 21.86 -3.99 -4.44
N GLY A 257 23.07 -4.49 -4.13
CA GLY A 257 23.28 -5.69 -3.33
C GLY A 257 23.03 -5.48 -1.83
N PRO A 258 23.03 -6.57 -1.04
CA PRO A 258 22.82 -6.50 0.41
C PRO A 258 23.92 -5.70 1.13
N ALA A 259 23.53 -4.96 2.17
CA ALA A 259 24.45 -4.23 3.04
C ALA A 259 24.21 -4.56 4.52
N ALA A 260 25.29 -4.71 5.29
CA ALA A 260 25.18 -5.06 6.70
C ALA A 260 24.68 -3.89 7.56
N VAL A 261 23.74 -4.19 8.45
CA VAL A 261 23.17 -3.25 9.44
C VAL A 261 23.86 -3.38 10.79
N ASN A 262 23.80 -2.35 11.61
CA ASN A 262 24.34 -2.40 12.97
C ASN A 262 23.68 -3.52 13.79
N PRO A 263 24.45 -4.37 14.50
CA PRO A 263 23.89 -5.42 15.34
C PRO A 263 23.11 -4.84 16.52
N LEU A 264 22.07 -5.55 16.94
CA LEU A 264 21.18 -5.16 18.04
C LEU A 264 21.46 -6.06 19.24
N LYS A 265 21.70 -5.47 20.40
CA LYS A 265 21.84 -6.14 21.68
C LYS A 265 20.80 -5.56 22.65
N PRO A 266 19.77 -6.35 23.02
CA PRO A 266 18.79 -5.93 24.02
C PRO A 266 19.45 -5.58 25.35
N ASN A 267 18.91 -4.56 26.02
CA ASN A 267 19.34 -4.14 27.35
C ASN A 267 18.27 -4.44 28.39
N GLY A 268 18.42 -5.58 29.08
CA GLY A 268 17.53 -6.01 30.14
C GLY A 268 16.37 -6.90 29.67
N PRO A 269 15.55 -7.41 30.62
CA PRO A 269 14.55 -8.44 30.34
C PRO A 269 13.42 -7.98 29.42
N GLU A 270 13.02 -6.70 29.50
CA GLU A 270 11.95 -6.14 28.66
C GLU A 270 12.37 -6.08 27.18
N GLU A 271 13.56 -5.56 26.88
CA GLU A 271 14.08 -5.51 25.52
C GLU A 271 14.36 -6.92 24.97
N GLU A 272 14.78 -7.87 25.82
CA GLU A 272 15.00 -9.26 25.42
C GLU A 272 13.70 -9.93 24.98
N GLU A 273 12.59 -9.70 25.70
CA GLU A 273 11.28 -10.21 25.31
C GLU A 273 10.84 -9.65 23.94
N ILE A 274 11.07 -8.36 23.69
CA ILE A 274 10.76 -7.71 22.41
C ILE A 274 11.60 -8.32 21.28
N PHE A 275 12.90 -8.53 21.52
CA PHE A 275 13.79 -9.13 20.55
C PHE A 275 13.41 -10.57 20.19
N MET A 276 13.06 -11.36 21.21
CA MET A 276 12.57 -12.73 21.04
C MET A 276 11.25 -12.79 20.26
N LYS A 277 10.35 -11.83 20.47
CA LYS A 277 9.15 -11.68 19.62
C LYS A 277 9.52 -11.43 18.16
N GLY A 278 10.54 -10.61 17.89
CA GLY A 278 11.05 -10.39 16.54
C GLY A 278 11.58 -11.65 15.84
N GLU A 279 12.34 -12.50 16.56
CA GLU A 279 12.77 -13.81 16.05
C GLU A 279 11.57 -14.73 15.76
N ALA A 280 10.56 -14.74 16.62
CA ALA A 280 9.33 -15.50 16.37
C ALA A 280 8.58 -14.99 15.12
N ASN A 281 8.50 -13.67 14.94
CA ASN A 281 7.87 -13.05 13.76
C ASN A 281 8.56 -13.45 12.46
N LYS A 282 9.90 -13.55 12.47
CA LYS A 282 10.66 -14.06 11.31
C LYS A 282 10.23 -15.47 10.93
N ALA A 283 10.06 -16.38 11.90
CA ALA A 283 9.56 -17.73 11.62
C ALA A 283 8.12 -17.71 11.07
N ILE A 284 7.26 -16.83 11.59
CA ILE A 284 5.89 -16.63 11.10
C ILE A 284 5.90 -16.19 9.63
N ARG A 285 6.71 -15.17 9.27
CA ARG A 285 6.84 -14.67 7.90
C ARG A 285 7.30 -15.76 6.93
N GLN A 286 8.28 -16.58 7.34
CA GLN A 286 8.76 -17.72 6.55
C GLN A 286 7.66 -18.76 6.31
N ASN A 287 6.87 -19.07 7.34
CA ASN A 287 5.76 -20.00 7.23
C ASN A 287 4.63 -19.48 6.34
N MET A 288 4.27 -18.19 6.45
CA MET A 288 3.27 -17.56 5.59
C MET A 288 3.67 -17.61 4.11
N ALA A 289 4.95 -17.35 3.82
CA ALA A 289 5.47 -17.45 2.45
C ALA A 289 5.32 -18.85 1.83
N ASN A 290 5.21 -19.89 2.65
CA ASN A 290 5.03 -21.28 2.22
C ASN A 290 3.56 -21.71 2.08
N LYS A 291 2.59 -20.93 2.60
CA LYS A 291 1.15 -21.25 2.57
C LYS A 291 0.38 -20.71 1.35
N SER A 292 1.07 -20.07 0.40
CA SER A 292 0.43 -19.50 -0.80
C SER A 292 -0.31 -20.57 -1.62
N LEU A 293 -1.53 -20.27 -2.08
CA LEU A 293 -2.31 -21.14 -2.97
C LEU A 293 -1.63 -21.40 -4.34
N LEU A 294 -0.63 -20.59 -4.70
CA LEU A 294 0.22 -20.84 -5.86
C LEU A 294 1.25 -21.96 -5.62
N LYS A 295 1.51 -22.30 -4.36
CA LYS A 295 2.46 -23.34 -3.94
C LYS A 295 1.75 -24.60 -3.43
N THR A 296 0.66 -24.41 -2.70
CA THR A 296 -0.09 -25.50 -2.06
C THR A 296 -1.52 -25.51 -2.57
N PRO A 297 -2.04 -26.65 -3.07
CA PRO A 297 -3.41 -26.72 -3.57
C PRO A 297 -4.45 -26.53 -2.45
N PRO A 298 -5.71 -26.20 -2.80
CA PRO A 298 -6.80 -26.14 -1.84
C PRO A 298 -7.02 -27.46 -1.08
N ASP A 299 -7.39 -27.37 0.18
CA ASP A 299 -7.71 -28.55 0.99
C ASP A 299 -9.09 -29.15 0.63
N GLU A 300 -9.48 -30.24 1.29
CA GLU A 300 -10.79 -30.88 1.03
C GLU A 300 -11.98 -29.96 1.34
N SER A 301 -11.93 -29.23 2.44
CA SER A 301 -13.00 -28.31 2.83
C SER A 301 -13.14 -27.15 1.84
N GLU A 302 -12.01 -26.65 1.34
CA GLU A 302 -11.94 -25.58 0.34
C GLU A 302 -12.43 -26.04 -1.03
N ARG A 303 -12.12 -27.28 -1.43
CA ARG A 303 -12.67 -27.88 -2.65
C ARG A 303 -14.19 -28.01 -2.60
N LEU A 304 -14.75 -28.40 -1.46
CA LEU A 304 -16.20 -28.44 -1.25
C LEU A 304 -16.84 -27.04 -1.37
N ILE A 305 -16.18 -26.00 -0.84
CA ILE A 305 -16.66 -24.62 -1.00
C ILE A 305 -16.73 -24.22 -2.48
N ILE A 306 -15.69 -24.52 -3.27
CA ILE A 306 -15.71 -24.22 -4.72
C ILE A 306 -16.84 -24.97 -5.41
N HIS A 307 -17.03 -26.25 -5.07
CA HIS A 307 -18.08 -27.05 -5.67
C HIS A 307 -19.47 -26.50 -5.35
N ASN A 308 -19.71 -26.10 -4.10
CA ASN A 308 -20.98 -25.50 -3.69
C ASN A 308 -21.24 -24.16 -4.40
N LEU A 309 -20.23 -23.29 -4.51
CA LEU A 309 -20.34 -22.04 -5.28
C LEU A 309 -20.68 -22.29 -6.76
N PHE A 310 -20.13 -23.37 -7.32
CA PHE A 310 -20.45 -23.78 -8.68
C PHE A 310 -21.92 -24.25 -8.78
N LEU A 311 -22.39 -25.11 -7.88
CA LEU A 311 -23.78 -25.57 -7.85
C LEU A 311 -24.78 -24.43 -7.68
N GLU A 312 -24.52 -23.49 -6.77
CA GLU A 312 -25.36 -22.31 -6.52
C GLU A 312 -25.55 -21.41 -7.75
N THR A 313 -24.67 -21.52 -8.74
CA THR A 313 -24.68 -20.68 -9.94
C THR A 313 -25.09 -21.44 -11.18
N ILE A 314 -25.55 -22.69 -11.07
CA ILE A 314 -26.08 -23.48 -12.19
C ILE A 314 -27.58 -23.21 -12.34
N ASP A 315 -28.03 -23.12 -13.59
CA ASP A 315 -29.45 -23.13 -13.90
C ASP A 315 -30.00 -24.56 -13.82
N GLU A 316 -30.73 -24.89 -12.75
CA GLU A 316 -31.36 -26.20 -12.58
C GLU A 316 -32.40 -26.51 -13.65
N SER A 317 -32.96 -25.48 -14.31
CA SER A 317 -33.92 -25.66 -15.40
C SER A 317 -33.27 -26.06 -16.71
N SER A 318 -31.95 -25.93 -16.82
CA SER A 318 -31.17 -26.30 -17.98
C SER A 318 -30.41 -27.61 -17.75
N SER A 319 -30.53 -28.57 -18.66
CA SER A 319 -29.73 -29.80 -18.62
C SER A 319 -28.24 -29.59 -18.97
N THR A 320 -27.76 -28.33 -19.03
CA THR A 320 -26.37 -28.01 -19.37
C THR A 320 -25.63 -27.26 -18.27
N PHE A 321 -24.43 -27.74 -17.93
CA PHE A 321 -23.53 -27.09 -16.98
C PHE A 321 -22.91 -25.77 -17.49
N LYS A 322 -23.23 -25.35 -18.72
CA LYS A 322 -22.67 -24.14 -19.34
C LYS A 322 -23.44 -22.88 -18.97
N ILE A 323 -24.74 -23.00 -18.71
CA ILE A 323 -25.59 -21.84 -18.38
C ILE A 323 -25.44 -21.58 -16.89
N ARG A 324 -24.82 -20.45 -16.57
CA ARG A 324 -24.63 -19.98 -15.20
C ARG A 324 -25.63 -18.87 -14.92
N ILE A 325 -26.37 -18.98 -13.84
CA ILE A 325 -27.27 -17.93 -13.34
C ILE A 325 -26.62 -17.20 -12.17
N LYS A 326 -26.95 -15.92 -12.05
CA LYS A 326 -26.49 -15.08 -10.95
C LYS A 326 -27.51 -15.18 -9.81
N PRO A 327 -27.12 -15.68 -8.62
CA PRO A 327 -28.01 -15.74 -7.46
C PRO A 327 -28.58 -14.37 -7.08
N GLU A 328 -29.71 -14.36 -6.38
CA GLU A 328 -30.25 -13.12 -5.81
C GLU A 328 -29.24 -12.44 -4.88
N ASN A 329 -29.27 -11.11 -4.86
CA ASN A 329 -28.32 -10.27 -4.10
C ASN A 329 -26.84 -10.68 -4.29
N SER A 330 -26.43 -10.94 -5.54
CA SER A 330 -25.04 -11.27 -5.86
C SER A 330 -24.50 -10.50 -7.08
N VAL A 331 -23.18 -10.44 -7.14
CA VAL A 331 -22.41 -9.78 -8.21
C VAL A 331 -21.34 -10.75 -8.70
N TRP A 332 -21.15 -10.84 -10.01
CA TRP A 332 -20.05 -11.64 -10.55
C TRP A 332 -18.71 -11.00 -10.21
N MET A 333 -17.72 -11.83 -9.91
CA MET A 333 -16.38 -11.33 -9.60
C MET A 333 -15.82 -10.47 -10.74
N GLU A 334 -15.96 -10.90 -12.00
CA GLU A 334 -15.54 -10.13 -13.19
C GLU A 334 -16.11 -8.69 -13.25
N ASP A 335 -17.31 -8.46 -12.69
CA ASP A 335 -17.97 -7.15 -12.67
C ASP A 335 -17.58 -6.30 -11.44
N ALA A 336 -16.88 -6.89 -10.45
CA ALA A 336 -16.54 -6.26 -9.17
C ALA A 336 -15.09 -5.73 -9.12
N GLY A 337 -14.59 -5.28 -10.28
CA GLY A 337 -13.23 -4.79 -10.48
C GLY A 337 -13.15 -3.29 -10.76
N LEU A 338 -12.04 -2.66 -10.34
CA LEU A 338 -11.72 -1.27 -10.64
C LEU A 338 -10.24 -1.15 -10.98
N LYS A 339 -9.90 -0.40 -12.03
CA LYS A 339 -8.52 -0.23 -12.51
C LYS A 339 -8.09 1.22 -12.47
N ASN A 340 -6.81 1.45 -12.24
CA ASN A 340 -6.18 2.76 -12.31
C ASN A 340 -4.78 2.65 -12.91
N VAL A 341 -4.32 3.69 -13.60
CA VAL A 341 -2.97 3.77 -14.15
C VAL A 341 -2.34 5.06 -13.67
N ILE A 342 -1.13 4.96 -13.12
CA ILE A 342 -0.39 6.08 -12.58
C ILE A 342 0.94 6.19 -13.31
N VAL A 343 1.24 7.38 -13.81
CA VAL A 343 2.57 7.69 -14.33
C VAL A 343 3.49 7.99 -13.14
N CYS A 344 4.59 7.27 -13.05
CA CYS A 344 5.56 7.37 -11.96
C CYS A 344 6.47 8.60 -12.16
N HIS A 345 6.08 9.73 -11.58
CA HIS A 345 6.83 10.99 -11.70
C HIS A 345 7.85 11.20 -10.56
N PRO A 346 8.87 12.06 -10.74
CA PRO A 346 9.89 12.31 -9.72
C PRO A 346 9.37 12.79 -8.37
N GLN A 347 8.19 13.41 -8.28
CA GLN A 347 7.61 13.84 -7.00
C GLN A 347 7.20 12.65 -6.10
N GLN A 348 7.11 11.44 -6.65
CA GLN A 348 6.64 10.22 -5.97
C GLN A 348 7.81 9.30 -5.58
N ARG A 349 9.05 9.78 -5.75
CA ARG A 349 10.26 9.00 -5.51
C ARG A 349 10.65 8.98 -4.04
N ASN A 350 11.25 7.89 -3.62
CA ASN A 350 12.10 7.80 -2.46
C ASN A 350 13.45 8.47 -2.73
N LEU A 351 14.30 8.54 -1.71
CA LEU A 351 15.58 9.23 -1.77
C LEU A 351 16.58 8.61 -2.76
N TYR A 352 16.29 7.42 -3.31
CA TYR A 352 17.09 6.68 -4.30
C TYR A 352 16.46 6.59 -5.69
N ASN A 353 15.58 7.54 -6.06
CA ASN A 353 14.93 7.59 -7.37
C ASN A 353 14.06 6.37 -7.71
N LYS A 354 13.53 5.66 -6.72
CA LYS A 354 12.51 4.61 -6.90
C LYS A 354 11.19 5.07 -6.33
N ILE A 355 10.05 4.54 -6.77
CA ILE A 355 8.78 4.88 -6.13
C ILE A 355 8.76 4.34 -4.70
N PHE A 356 8.31 5.19 -3.78
CA PHE A 356 8.28 4.94 -2.35
C PHE A 356 7.25 3.85 -1.98
N GLY A 357 7.60 2.98 -1.02
CA GLY A 357 6.73 1.88 -0.58
C GLY A 357 5.41 2.40 -0.01
N GLY A 358 5.49 3.43 0.82
CA GLY A 358 4.35 4.14 1.40
C GLY A 358 3.41 4.75 0.36
N TYR A 359 3.96 5.29 -0.73
CA TYR A 359 3.16 5.84 -1.82
C TYR A 359 2.37 4.74 -2.54
N LEU A 360 3.01 3.60 -2.80
CA LEU A 360 2.35 2.46 -3.43
C LEU A 360 1.23 1.89 -2.54
N MET A 361 1.48 1.75 -1.24
CA MET A 361 0.47 1.33 -0.25
C MET A 361 -0.72 2.27 -0.23
N ARG A 362 -0.47 3.59 -0.18
CA ARG A 362 -1.51 4.61 -0.21
C ARG A 362 -2.36 4.48 -1.47
N LYS A 363 -1.74 4.38 -2.65
CA LYS A 363 -2.47 4.33 -3.92
C LYS A 363 -3.27 3.05 -4.08
N ALA A 364 -2.73 1.92 -3.64
CA ALA A 364 -3.46 0.66 -3.59
C ALA A 364 -4.67 0.76 -2.65
N LEU A 365 -4.51 1.32 -1.45
CA LEU A 365 -5.60 1.48 -0.51
C LEU A 365 -6.67 2.47 -0.99
N GLU A 366 -6.28 3.60 -1.57
CA GLU A 366 -7.21 4.57 -2.17
C GLU A 366 -8.07 3.91 -3.27
N LEU A 367 -7.47 3.06 -4.12
CA LEU A 367 -8.20 2.30 -5.13
C LEU A 367 -9.12 1.24 -4.51
N ALA A 368 -8.66 0.53 -3.49
CA ALA A 368 -9.44 -0.48 -2.80
C ALA A 368 -10.68 0.11 -2.12
N VAL A 369 -10.52 1.26 -1.44
CA VAL A 369 -11.64 2.02 -0.84
C VAL A 369 -12.64 2.45 -1.91
N ALA A 370 -12.16 2.96 -3.06
CA ALA A 370 -13.05 3.34 -4.15
C ALA A 370 -13.83 2.15 -4.71
N ASN A 371 -13.17 1.00 -4.93
CA ASN A 371 -13.83 -0.21 -5.43
C ASN A 371 -14.87 -0.74 -4.44
N ALA A 372 -14.49 -0.84 -3.16
CA ALA A 372 -15.41 -1.28 -2.11
C ALA A 372 -16.60 -0.33 -1.99
N ALA A 373 -16.38 0.99 -2.04
CA ALA A 373 -17.45 1.98 -1.98
C ALA A 373 -18.42 1.90 -3.18
N LEU A 374 -17.90 1.66 -4.40
CA LEU A 374 -18.74 1.44 -5.58
C LEU A 374 -19.59 0.18 -5.46
N TYR A 375 -19.02 -0.87 -4.86
CA TYR A 375 -19.70 -2.15 -4.67
C TYR A 375 -20.81 -2.10 -3.63
N CYS A 376 -20.52 -1.56 -2.44
CA CYS A 376 -21.48 -1.51 -1.33
C CYS A 376 -22.34 -0.25 -1.33
N LYS A 377 -22.04 0.74 -2.17
CA LYS A 377 -22.74 2.04 -2.27
C LYS A 377 -22.75 2.86 -0.98
N VAL A 378 -21.83 2.54 -0.06
CA VAL A 378 -21.58 3.26 1.20
C VAL A 378 -20.07 3.45 1.39
N TYR A 379 -19.65 4.29 2.34
CA TYR A 379 -18.23 4.41 2.62
C TYR A 379 -17.74 3.23 3.47
N PRO A 380 -16.81 2.39 2.96
CA PRO A 380 -16.30 1.25 3.68
C PRO A 380 -15.31 1.67 4.76
N LYS A 381 -15.41 1.07 5.95
CA LYS A 381 -14.42 1.24 7.03
C LYS A 381 -13.34 0.20 6.89
N ILE A 382 -12.08 0.61 6.78
CA ILE A 382 -10.97 -0.34 6.76
C ILE A 382 -10.84 -1.01 8.13
N LYS A 383 -10.68 -2.34 8.13
CA LYS A 383 -10.49 -3.16 9.34
C LYS A 383 -9.09 -3.75 9.41
N VAL A 384 -8.58 -4.23 8.29
CA VAL A 384 -7.28 -4.91 8.24
C VAL A 384 -6.53 -4.53 6.96
N VAL A 385 -5.27 -4.17 7.11
CA VAL A 385 -4.27 -4.19 6.04
C VAL A 385 -3.49 -5.48 6.24
N HIS A 386 -3.61 -6.43 5.31
CA HIS A 386 -2.90 -7.71 5.41
C HIS A 386 -1.42 -7.56 5.07
N ASP A 387 -0.63 -8.60 5.30
CA ASP A 387 0.80 -8.60 5.03
C ASP A 387 1.11 -8.17 3.58
N ILE A 388 2.03 -7.21 3.43
CA ILE A 388 2.44 -6.64 2.15
C ILE A 388 3.89 -7.03 1.92
N CYS A 389 4.18 -7.71 0.80
CA CYS A 389 5.55 -8.03 0.40
C CYS A 389 5.93 -7.28 -0.89
N PHE A 390 6.97 -6.46 -0.81
CA PHE A 390 7.53 -5.72 -1.95
C PHE A 390 8.51 -6.59 -2.72
N LYS A 391 8.05 -7.15 -3.85
CA LYS A 391 8.85 -8.11 -4.63
C LYS A 391 9.89 -7.43 -5.50
N LYS A 392 9.55 -6.27 -6.07
CA LYS A 392 10.39 -5.54 -7.03
C LYS A 392 10.29 -4.03 -6.79
N PRO A 393 11.41 -3.29 -6.95
CA PRO A 393 11.38 -1.84 -6.95
C PRO A 393 10.64 -1.31 -8.20
N VAL A 394 10.11 -0.09 -8.09
CA VAL A 394 9.40 0.58 -9.19
C VAL A 394 10.23 1.78 -9.65
N GLU A 395 10.54 1.83 -10.94
CA GLU A 395 11.37 2.88 -11.55
C GLU A 395 10.54 4.11 -11.92
N ILE A 396 11.13 5.30 -11.77
CA ILE A 396 10.57 6.55 -12.31
C ILE A 396 10.42 6.44 -13.84
N GLY A 397 9.36 7.04 -14.37
CA GLY A 397 9.03 6.99 -15.80
C GLY A 397 8.25 5.74 -16.22
N SER A 398 8.14 4.74 -15.34
CA SER A 398 7.32 3.56 -15.60
C SER A 398 5.82 3.87 -15.44
N LEU A 399 4.99 3.01 -16.02
CA LEU A 399 3.54 3.02 -15.83
C LEU A 399 3.18 2.01 -14.74
N LEU A 400 2.57 2.49 -13.67
CA LEU A 400 2.06 1.67 -12.58
C LEU A 400 0.57 1.39 -12.81
N PHE A 401 0.25 0.14 -13.13
CA PHE A 401 -1.10 -0.39 -13.24
C PHE A 401 -1.54 -0.94 -11.89
N LEU A 402 -2.66 -0.43 -11.39
CA LEU A 402 -3.31 -0.93 -10.19
C LEU A 402 -4.66 -1.54 -10.59
N SER A 403 -4.84 -2.83 -10.32
CA SER A 403 -6.08 -3.56 -10.57
C SER A 403 -6.66 -4.03 -9.25
N SER A 404 -7.73 -3.38 -8.80
CA SER A 404 -8.50 -3.74 -7.61
C SER A 404 -9.63 -4.70 -7.98
N GLN A 405 -9.78 -5.76 -7.20
CA GLN A 405 -10.79 -6.80 -7.38
C GLN A 405 -11.40 -7.15 -6.03
N ILE A 406 -12.72 -7.16 -5.92
CA ILE A 406 -13.40 -7.76 -4.76
C ILE A 406 -13.34 -9.26 -4.93
N VAL A 407 -12.74 -9.94 -3.96
CA VAL A 407 -12.44 -11.37 -4.05
C VAL A 407 -13.29 -12.20 -3.11
N TYR A 408 -13.72 -11.65 -1.98
CA TYR A 408 -14.55 -12.37 -1.01
C TYR A 408 -15.47 -11.41 -0.26
N THR A 409 -16.66 -11.90 0.11
CA THR A 409 -17.66 -11.18 0.89
C THR A 409 -18.26 -12.13 1.93
N GLU A 410 -18.47 -11.67 3.16
CA GLU A 410 -19.14 -12.43 4.22
C GLU A 410 -19.78 -11.46 5.22
N GLY A 411 -21.10 -11.55 5.43
CA GLY A 411 -21.83 -10.56 6.23
C GLY A 411 -21.63 -9.14 5.68
N SER A 412 -21.13 -8.22 6.50
CA SER A 412 -20.78 -6.84 6.11
C SER A 412 -19.33 -6.67 5.64
N LEU A 413 -18.52 -7.74 5.64
CA LEU A 413 -17.09 -7.70 5.36
C LEU A 413 -16.78 -7.93 3.89
N ILE A 414 -15.97 -7.04 3.31
CA ILE A 414 -15.45 -7.17 1.95
C ILE A 414 -13.94 -7.37 2.01
N GLN A 415 -13.46 -8.42 1.35
CA GLN A 415 -12.05 -8.60 1.04
C GLN A 415 -11.74 -8.08 -0.36
N VAL A 416 -10.83 -7.12 -0.45
CA VAL A 416 -10.35 -6.54 -1.70
C VAL A 416 -8.89 -6.92 -1.93
N LYS A 417 -8.60 -7.39 -3.13
CA LYS A 417 -7.23 -7.62 -3.61
C LYS A 417 -6.86 -6.53 -4.61
N VAL A 418 -5.71 -5.89 -4.44
CA VAL A 418 -5.17 -4.93 -5.41
C VAL A 418 -3.85 -5.47 -5.94
N LEU A 419 -3.81 -5.75 -7.24
CA LEU A 419 -2.60 -6.14 -7.96
C LEU A 419 -1.90 -4.87 -8.47
N ALA A 420 -0.61 -4.74 -8.18
CA ALA A 420 0.24 -3.69 -8.73
C ALA A 420 1.23 -4.28 -9.73
N GLU A 421 1.18 -3.75 -10.95
CA GLU A 421 2.04 -4.13 -12.07
C GLU A 421 2.74 -2.90 -12.63
N VAL A 422 4.00 -3.05 -13.00
CA VAL A 422 4.79 -1.98 -13.57
C VAL A 422 5.16 -2.36 -15.00
N VAL A 423 4.91 -1.44 -15.92
CA VAL A 423 5.30 -1.56 -17.32
C VAL A 423 6.32 -0.47 -17.63
N ASN A 424 7.51 -0.89 -18.06
CA ASN A 424 8.47 0.02 -18.67
C ASN A 424 8.03 0.29 -20.12
N GLN A 425 7.89 1.57 -20.48
CA GLN A 425 7.42 1.98 -21.81
C GLN A 425 8.27 1.40 -22.96
N THR A 426 9.54 1.13 -22.69
CA THR A 426 10.49 0.61 -23.69
C THR A 426 10.40 -0.90 -23.89
N VAL A 427 10.02 -1.65 -22.85
CA VAL A 427 10.02 -3.13 -22.83
C VAL A 427 8.63 -3.70 -23.06
N GLY A 428 7.57 -2.98 -22.64
CA GLY A 428 6.17 -3.34 -22.86
C GLY A 428 5.62 -4.48 -22.00
N ASN A 429 6.46 -5.32 -21.39
CA ASN A 429 6.01 -6.43 -20.55
C ASN A 429 5.67 -5.96 -19.12
N PRO A 430 4.47 -6.27 -18.59
CA PRO A 430 4.11 -5.97 -17.21
C PRO A 430 4.85 -6.89 -16.24
N GLU A 431 5.36 -6.30 -15.17
CA GLU A 431 5.95 -7.03 -14.04
C GLU A 431 5.14 -6.79 -12.77
N THR A 432 4.70 -7.86 -12.12
CA THR A 432 4.04 -7.75 -10.81
C THR A 432 5.03 -7.31 -9.74
N THR A 433 4.72 -6.23 -9.05
CA THR A 433 5.55 -5.70 -7.96
C THR A 433 4.98 -6.07 -6.60
N ASN A 434 3.66 -5.92 -6.42
CA ASN A 434 2.98 -6.12 -5.15
C ASN A 434 1.57 -6.68 -5.33
N ASN A 435 1.13 -7.45 -4.34
CA ASN A 435 -0.27 -7.79 -4.13
C ASN A 435 -0.67 -7.21 -2.78
N PHE A 436 -1.73 -6.41 -2.75
CA PHE A 436 -2.28 -5.85 -1.52
C PHE A 436 -3.61 -6.54 -1.22
N HIS A 437 -3.83 -6.83 0.06
CA HIS A 437 -5.07 -7.42 0.55
C HIS A 437 -5.61 -6.51 1.65
N PHE A 438 -6.86 -6.06 1.51
CA PHE A 438 -7.52 -5.17 2.45
C PHE A 438 -8.87 -5.75 2.84
N THR A 439 -9.17 -5.75 4.14
CA THR A 439 -10.49 -6.09 4.67
C THR A 439 -11.22 -4.82 5.07
N PHE A 440 -12.44 -4.65 4.56
CA PHE A 440 -13.33 -3.56 4.91
C PHE A 440 -14.60 -4.07 5.56
N ASP A 441 -15.18 -3.25 6.43
CA ASP A 441 -16.52 -3.42 6.96
C ASP A 441 -17.42 -2.31 6.42
N CYS A 442 -18.50 -2.70 5.74
CA CYS A 442 -19.47 -1.78 5.17
C CYS A 442 -20.63 -1.47 6.12
N GLY A 443 -20.77 -2.20 7.23
CA GLY A 443 -21.89 -2.06 8.16
C GLY A 443 -23.26 -2.37 7.56
N LEU A 444 -23.31 -3.10 6.44
CA LEU A 444 -24.54 -3.51 5.77
C LEU A 444 -24.88 -4.96 6.12
N GLU A 445 -26.08 -5.20 6.63
CA GLU A 445 -26.55 -6.57 6.94
C GLU A 445 -26.75 -7.42 5.67
N ASN A 446 -27.31 -6.83 4.61
CA ASN A 446 -27.64 -7.51 3.35
C ASN A 446 -26.71 -7.13 2.21
N MET A 447 -25.40 -7.24 2.41
CA MET A 447 -24.42 -6.90 1.39
C MET A 447 -24.42 -7.93 0.23
N PRO A 448 -24.35 -7.47 -1.04
CA PRO A 448 -24.30 -8.38 -2.18
C PRO A 448 -23.10 -9.33 -2.10
N GLN A 449 -23.33 -10.61 -2.37
CA GLN A 449 -22.27 -11.62 -2.34
C GLN A 449 -21.51 -11.67 -3.65
N VAL A 450 -20.18 -11.69 -3.60
CA VAL A 450 -19.35 -11.87 -4.79
C VAL A 450 -19.31 -13.36 -5.16
N LYS A 451 -19.56 -13.68 -6.43
CA LYS A 451 -19.56 -15.05 -6.93
C LYS A 451 -18.49 -15.24 -8.02
N PRO A 452 -17.59 -16.23 -7.88
CA PRO A 452 -16.65 -16.57 -8.93
C PRO A 452 -17.35 -17.32 -10.06
N ARG A 453 -17.01 -16.98 -11.30
CA ARG A 453 -17.53 -17.63 -12.51
C ARG A 453 -16.55 -18.71 -13.01
N THR A 454 -15.27 -18.40 -12.97
CA THR A 454 -14.16 -19.24 -13.45
C THR A 454 -13.40 -19.92 -12.31
N TYR A 455 -12.65 -20.97 -12.62
CA TYR A 455 -11.77 -21.62 -11.64
C TYR A 455 -10.72 -20.64 -11.08
N ALA A 456 -10.18 -19.75 -11.92
CA ALA A 456 -9.21 -18.74 -11.49
C ALA A 456 -9.82 -17.78 -10.45
N GLU A 457 -11.06 -17.34 -10.67
CA GLU A 457 -11.80 -16.54 -9.69
C GLU A 457 -12.12 -17.35 -8.44
N SER A 458 -12.40 -18.66 -8.54
CA SER A 458 -12.58 -19.51 -7.37
C SER A 458 -11.32 -19.60 -6.52
N MET A 459 -10.12 -19.61 -7.14
CA MET A 459 -8.86 -19.52 -6.40
C MET A 459 -8.70 -18.16 -5.72
N LEU A 460 -9.06 -17.06 -6.40
CA LEU A 460 -9.07 -15.72 -5.80
C LEU A 460 -10.06 -15.63 -4.64
N TYR A 461 -11.21 -16.28 -4.75
CA TYR A 461 -12.21 -16.34 -3.70
C TYR A 461 -11.69 -17.04 -2.45
N LEU A 462 -11.03 -18.20 -2.61
CA LEU A 462 -10.40 -18.90 -1.48
C LEU A 462 -9.24 -18.09 -0.88
N ASP A 463 -8.40 -17.49 -1.71
CA ASP A 463 -7.33 -16.58 -1.28
C ASP A 463 -7.91 -15.44 -0.44
N GLY A 464 -9.01 -14.83 -0.90
CA GLY A 464 -9.74 -13.80 -0.17
C GLY A 464 -10.31 -14.30 1.16
N LYS A 465 -10.94 -15.49 1.16
CA LYS A 465 -11.48 -16.13 2.36
C LYS A 465 -10.40 -16.42 3.41
N ARG A 466 -9.24 -16.92 2.99
CA ARG A 466 -8.11 -17.19 3.90
C ARG A 466 -7.66 -15.93 4.62
N HIS A 467 -7.51 -14.81 3.91
CA HIS A 467 -7.17 -13.53 4.52
C HIS A 467 -8.29 -13.01 5.43
N CYS A 468 -9.55 -13.13 5.02
CA CYS A 468 -10.66 -12.61 5.84
C CYS A 468 -10.85 -13.38 7.17
N LYS A 469 -10.49 -14.67 7.21
CA LYS A 469 -10.64 -15.54 8.40
C LYS A 469 -9.36 -15.70 9.24
N SER A 470 -8.21 -15.24 8.74
CA SER A 470 -6.94 -15.16 9.46
C SER A 470 -6.84 -13.87 10.26
#